data_AF-A0A1B9GFF3-F1
#
_entry.id   AF-A0A1B9GFF3-F1
#
_cell.length_a   1.000
_cell.length_b   1.000
_cell.length_c   1.000
_cell.angle_alpha   90.00
_cell.angle_beta   90.00
_cell.angle_gamma   90.00
#
_symmetry.space_group_name_H-M   'P 1'
#
loop_
_entity.id
_entity.type
_entity.pdbx_description
1 polymer ?
#
loop_
_entity_poly.entity_id
_entity_poly.type
_entity_poly.pdbx_seq_one_letter_code
_entity_poly.pdbx_strand_id
1 'polypeptide(L)'
;MSSSPIPRRHSEMPQSTRATPPRKISTFTDAGTGSGEMRRGSSTAGAGAGASAEQRKARREQFRNFYGIKEGQGQTAESPVDVGKKGDPLDIDSPSFNASAYYEDLISKSNLKKLMEKASGLNSDIGNLEGSRHSLVYNHHHQLFSAGDTISKLNSRTPQLLSIVGELQESFGKIEQLIDSISVVETNSQVERAEDQEGKDVLVEELKGGKRRLELMRVAKLDPATIRATYDGLIQKVNDTDKQNGEIQVILKELEKLVGDVPKIETAA
;
A
#
# COMPACT_ATOMS: atom_id res chain seq x y z
N MET A 1 -63.59 31.55 5.33
CA MET A 1 -62.35 30.77 5.12
C MET A 1 -61.99 30.16 6.46
N SER A 2 -62.37 28.91 6.68
CA SER A 2 -62.24 28.17 7.94
C SER A 2 -60.92 27.40 7.93
N SER A 3 -60.03 27.67 8.88
CA SER A 3 -58.75 26.97 9.04
C SER A 3 -58.84 26.08 10.27
N SER A 4 -58.75 24.76 10.07
CA SER A 4 -58.67 23.77 11.15
C SER A 4 -57.21 23.37 11.40
N PRO A 5 -56.77 23.16 12.65
CA PRO A 5 -55.38 22.82 12.96
C PRO A 5 -55.12 21.30 12.91
N ILE A 6 -53.93 20.92 12.44
CA ILE A 6 -53.44 19.53 12.33
C ILE A 6 -52.94 19.05 13.71
N PRO A 7 -53.35 17.86 14.22
CA PRO A 7 -52.81 17.31 15.46
C PRO A 7 -51.45 16.63 15.26
N ARG A 8 -50.46 16.99 16.10
CA ARG A 8 -49.19 16.27 16.24
C ARG A 8 -49.41 15.00 17.07
N ARG A 9 -49.10 13.83 16.51
CA ARG A 9 -48.97 12.58 17.29
C ARG A 9 -47.53 12.41 17.75
N HIS A 10 -47.32 12.48 19.06
CA HIS A 10 -46.18 11.88 19.75
C HIS A 10 -46.39 10.36 19.76
N SER A 11 -45.35 9.60 19.42
CA SER A 11 -45.28 8.16 19.65
C SER A 11 -44.03 7.85 20.45
N GLU A 12 -44.24 7.57 21.73
CA GLU A 12 -43.26 7.02 22.66
C GLU A 12 -42.83 5.63 22.18
N MET A 13 -41.52 5.36 22.19
CA MET A 13 -40.97 4.01 21.98
C MET A 13 -41.07 3.18 23.26
N PRO A 14 -41.51 1.91 23.22
CA PRO A 14 -41.40 1.03 24.36
C PRO A 14 -39.95 0.55 24.53
N GLN A 15 -39.40 0.74 25.73
CA GLN A 15 -38.12 0.15 26.13
C GLN A 15 -38.30 -1.35 26.33
N SER A 16 -37.71 -2.16 25.45
CA SER A 16 -37.61 -3.61 25.65
C SER A 16 -36.37 -3.92 26.49
N THR A 17 -36.62 -4.56 27.62
CA THR A 17 -35.64 -5.01 28.59
C THR A 17 -34.95 -6.30 28.13
N ARG A 18 -33.62 -6.30 28.21
CA ARG A 18 -32.74 -7.46 28.39
C ARG A 18 -32.78 -8.54 27.30
N ALA A 19 -32.09 -8.28 26.20
CA ALA A 19 -31.58 -9.32 25.29
C ALA A 19 -30.10 -9.63 25.59
N THR A 20 -29.82 -10.91 25.78
CA THR A 20 -28.48 -11.51 25.95
C THR A 20 -27.60 -11.19 24.72
N PRO A 21 -26.33 -10.78 24.88
CA PRO A 21 -25.49 -10.46 23.73
C PRO A 21 -25.19 -11.73 22.90
N PRO A 22 -25.28 -11.67 21.55
CA PRO A 22 -24.90 -12.79 20.72
C PRO A 22 -23.39 -13.07 20.87
N ARG A 23 -23.04 -14.35 21.04
CA ARG A 23 -21.66 -14.82 21.07
C ARG A 23 -20.95 -14.39 19.78
N LYS A 24 -19.86 -13.64 19.93
CA LYS A 24 -18.94 -13.34 18.83
C LYS A 24 -18.42 -14.66 18.27
N ILE A 25 -18.75 -14.96 17.02
CA ILE A 25 -18.02 -15.97 16.26
C ILE A 25 -16.64 -15.37 16.00
N SER A 26 -15.63 -15.96 16.64
CA SER A 26 -14.22 -15.61 16.47
C SER A 26 -13.84 -15.86 15.01
N THR A 27 -13.90 -14.83 14.19
CA THR A 27 -13.07 -14.75 13.00
C THR A 27 -11.67 -14.44 13.51
N PHE A 28 -10.79 -15.43 13.44
CA PHE A 28 -9.38 -15.28 13.75
C PHE A 28 -8.77 -14.30 12.74
N THR A 29 -8.86 -13.01 13.05
CA THR A 29 -8.02 -11.96 12.48
C THR A 29 -7.12 -11.48 13.61
N ASP A 30 -5.88 -11.93 13.52
CA ASP A 30 -4.72 -11.44 14.24
C ASP A 30 -4.74 -9.90 14.32
N ALA A 31 -4.95 -9.39 15.52
CA ALA A 31 -4.81 -7.98 15.84
C ALA A 31 -3.79 -7.89 16.97
N GLY A 32 -2.52 -7.84 16.58
CA GLY A 32 -1.40 -7.51 17.46
C GLY A 32 -1.53 -6.08 17.97
N THR A 33 -1.78 -5.94 19.26
CA THR A 33 -1.59 -4.73 20.05
C THR A 33 -0.10 -4.38 20.06
N GLY A 34 0.25 -3.17 19.64
CA GLY A 34 1.61 -2.67 19.73
C GLY A 34 2.01 -2.33 21.16
N SER A 35 3.01 -3.04 21.68
CA SER A 35 4.01 -2.49 22.61
C SER A 35 5.37 -2.97 22.11
N GLY A 36 6.25 -2.02 21.78
CA GLY A 36 7.38 -2.24 20.91
C GLY A 36 8.49 -3.13 21.46
N GLU A 37 9.16 -3.83 20.55
CA GLU A 37 10.60 -4.06 20.60
C GLU A 37 11.12 -4.47 19.21
N MET A 38 12.32 -3.99 18.89
CA MET A 38 12.96 -4.08 17.60
C MET A 38 13.30 -5.51 17.20
N ARG A 39 12.94 -5.98 16.00
CA ARG A 39 13.75 -6.99 15.28
C ARG A 39 13.73 -6.81 13.76
N ARG A 40 14.95 -6.85 13.22
CA ARG A 40 15.42 -6.76 11.83
C ARG A 40 14.60 -7.56 10.82
N GLY A 41 14.50 -7.01 9.61
CA GLY A 41 13.79 -7.61 8.49
C GLY A 41 14.49 -8.81 7.82
N SER A 42 13.71 -9.50 7.00
CA SER A 42 14.14 -10.22 5.79
C SER A 42 12.92 -10.56 4.92
N SER A 43 12.98 -10.09 3.67
CA SER A 43 12.46 -10.69 2.44
C SER A 43 11.04 -11.29 2.38
N THR A 44 10.27 -10.70 1.46
CA THR A 44 9.22 -11.28 0.63
C THR A 44 9.41 -12.76 0.28
N ALA A 45 8.53 -13.64 0.80
CA ALA A 45 8.26 -14.95 0.22
C ALA A 45 6.90 -15.49 0.69
N GLY A 46 5.96 -15.64 -0.25
CA GLY A 46 4.92 -16.67 -0.25
C GLY A 46 3.93 -16.75 0.92
N ALA A 47 2.90 -15.90 0.93
CA ALA A 47 1.66 -16.17 1.68
C ALA A 47 0.79 -17.21 0.94
N GLY A 48 1.31 -18.43 0.82
CA GLY A 48 0.66 -19.57 0.16
C GLY A 48 1.05 -20.93 0.74
N ALA A 49 1.75 -20.96 1.87
CA ALA A 49 2.20 -22.19 2.53
C ALA A 49 1.64 -22.24 3.96
N GLY A 50 0.55 -23.00 4.16
CA GLY A 50 -0.01 -23.21 5.49
C GLY A 50 -1.41 -23.84 5.52
N ALA A 51 -2.16 -23.77 4.42
CA ALA A 51 -3.37 -24.58 4.30
C ALA A 51 -2.97 -26.02 3.92
N SER A 52 -3.24 -26.97 4.83
CA SER A 52 -3.14 -28.40 4.54
C SER A 52 -3.78 -28.68 3.18
N ALA A 53 -3.21 -29.59 2.39
CA ALA A 53 -3.73 -29.95 1.07
C ALA A 53 -5.23 -30.29 1.14
N GLU A 54 -5.64 -30.88 2.26
CA GLU A 54 -7.02 -31.22 2.61
C GLU A 54 -7.91 -29.99 2.83
N GLN A 55 -7.39 -28.93 3.45
CA GLN A 55 -8.10 -27.68 3.69
C GLN A 55 -8.31 -26.88 2.40
N ARG A 56 -7.34 -26.96 1.46
CA ARG A 56 -7.50 -26.44 0.10
C ARG A 56 -8.53 -27.25 -0.70
N LYS A 57 -8.53 -28.57 -0.56
CA LYS A 57 -9.50 -29.45 -1.22
C LYS A 57 -10.93 -29.20 -0.71
N ALA A 58 -11.12 -29.13 0.60
CA ALA A 58 -12.41 -28.82 1.23
C ALA A 58 -12.94 -27.44 0.80
N ARG A 59 -12.07 -26.42 0.76
CA ARG A 59 -12.45 -25.08 0.27
C ARG A 59 -12.85 -25.10 -1.21
N ARG A 60 -12.15 -25.87 -2.04
CA ARG A 60 -12.49 -26.04 -3.46
C ARG A 60 -13.82 -26.76 -3.63
N GLU A 61 -14.11 -27.78 -2.82
CA GLU A 61 -15.39 -28.49 -2.83
C GLU A 61 -16.56 -27.59 -2.37
N GLN A 62 -16.36 -26.76 -1.35
CA GLN A 62 -17.35 -25.77 -0.91
C GLN A 62 -17.72 -24.77 -2.01
N PHE A 63 -16.73 -24.21 -2.72
CA PHE A 63 -17.02 -23.32 -3.84
C PHE A 63 -17.70 -24.04 -5.00
N ARG A 64 -17.34 -25.30 -5.27
CA ARG A 64 -17.99 -26.08 -6.31
C ARG A 64 -19.44 -26.38 -5.98
N ASN A 65 -19.77 -26.64 -4.71
CA ASN A 65 -21.15 -26.78 -4.26
C ASN A 65 -21.92 -25.45 -4.35
N PHE A 66 -21.29 -24.33 -3.99
CA PHE A 66 -21.89 -23.00 -4.07
C PHE A 66 -22.22 -22.57 -5.52
N TYR A 67 -21.37 -22.94 -6.48
CA TYR A 67 -21.56 -22.63 -7.90
C TYR A 67 -22.16 -23.79 -8.72
N GLY A 68 -22.57 -24.88 -8.08
CA GLY A 68 -23.22 -26.02 -8.75
C GLY A 68 -22.33 -26.84 -9.70
N ILE A 69 -21.01 -26.70 -9.62
CA ILE A 69 -20.04 -27.32 -10.55
C ILE A 69 -19.72 -28.75 -10.09
N LYS A 70 -20.60 -29.72 -10.38
CA LYS A 70 -20.37 -31.15 -10.09
C LYS A 70 -19.20 -31.73 -10.90
N GLU A 71 -18.37 -32.60 -10.30
CA GLU A 71 -17.28 -33.29 -11.03
C GLU A 71 -17.91 -34.31 -11.97
N GLY A 72 -17.61 -34.22 -13.27
CA GLY A 72 -17.94 -35.29 -14.22
C GLY A 72 -18.60 -34.85 -15.54
N GLN A 73 -18.75 -33.55 -15.83
CA GLN A 73 -19.20 -33.10 -17.15
C GLN A 73 -18.31 -31.98 -17.66
N GLY A 74 -17.26 -32.37 -18.40
CA GLY A 74 -16.75 -31.50 -19.45
C GLY A 74 -17.79 -31.46 -20.57
N GLN A 75 -18.08 -30.25 -21.05
CA GLN A 75 -18.95 -29.92 -22.18
C GLN A 75 -20.46 -29.98 -21.90
N THR A 76 -21.04 -28.84 -21.53
CA THR A 76 -21.87 -28.02 -22.44
C THR A 76 -21.95 -26.61 -21.87
N ALA A 77 -21.32 -25.67 -22.57
CA ALA A 77 -21.67 -24.27 -22.48
C ALA A 77 -23.05 -24.12 -23.13
N GLU A 78 -24.09 -24.18 -22.31
CA GLU A 78 -25.42 -23.70 -22.60
C GLU A 78 -26.14 -23.72 -21.25
N SER A 79 -26.60 -22.56 -20.80
CA SER A 79 -27.67 -22.54 -19.81
C SER A 79 -28.90 -23.16 -20.48
N PRO A 80 -29.48 -24.26 -19.99
CA PRO A 80 -30.91 -24.36 -20.02
C PRO A 80 -31.40 -23.70 -18.73
N VAL A 81 -32.03 -22.55 -18.89
CA VAL A 81 -33.33 -22.33 -18.24
C VAL A 81 -33.98 -23.71 -18.05
N ASP A 82 -34.28 -24.13 -16.83
CA ASP A 82 -34.98 -25.38 -16.56
C ASP A 82 -36.38 -25.28 -17.17
N VAL A 83 -36.49 -25.52 -18.48
CA VAL A 83 -37.75 -25.59 -19.23
C VAL A 83 -38.29 -27.02 -19.22
N GLY A 84 -37.84 -27.88 -18.29
CA GLY A 84 -38.10 -29.31 -18.32
C GLY A 84 -38.76 -29.88 -17.08
N LYS A 85 -38.35 -29.45 -15.89
CA LYS A 85 -39.10 -29.78 -14.67
C LYS A 85 -40.08 -28.65 -14.40
N LYS A 86 -41.36 -28.89 -14.72
CA LYS A 86 -42.44 -28.26 -13.94
C LYS A 86 -42.12 -28.58 -12.48
N GLY A 87 -41.55 -27.64 -11.76
CA GLY A 87 -41.29 -27.80 -10.33
C GLY A 87 -42.59 -28.16 -9.62
N ASP A 88 -42.49 -28.81 -8.48
CA ASP A 88 -43.68 -29.21 -7.74
C ASP A 88 -44.44 -27.94 -7.31
N PRO A 89 -45.72 -27.76 -7.69
CA PRO A 89 -46.51 -26.63 -7.23
C PRO A 89 -46.79 -26.65 -5.72
N LEU A 90 -46.54 -27.78 -5.04
CA LEU A 90 -46.70 -27.95 -3.59
C LEU A 90 -45.40 -27.72 -2.80
N ASP A 91 -44.26 -27.56 -3.46
CA ASP A 91 -42.98 -27.34 -2.79
C ASP A 91 -42.71 -25.83 -2.63
N ILE A 92 -42.48 -25.39 -1.39
CA ILE A 92 -42.28 -23.95 -1.05
C ILE A 92 -41.00 -23.41 -1.70
N ASP A 93 -39.99 -24.25 -1.89
CA ASP A 93 -38.69 -23.83 -2.45
C ASP A 93 -38.65 -23.91 -3.99
N SER A 94 -39.73 -24.40 -4.61
CA SER A 94 -39.83 -24.60 -6.05
C SER A 94 -40.23 -23.31 -6.78
N PRO A 95 -39.65 -23.02 -7.96
CA PRO A 95 -39.97 -21.82 -8.74
C PRO A 95 -41.41 -21.79 -9.29
N SER A 96 -42.10 -22.93 -9.31
CA SER A 96 -43.51 -23.06 -9.73
C SER A 96 -44.48 -23.23 -8.55
N PHE A 97 -44.05 -22.87 -7.33
CA PHE A 97 -44.87 -22.93 -6.13
C PHE A 97 -46.20 -22.18 -6.31
N ASN A 98 -47.31 -22.86 -5.97
CA ASN A 98 -48.63 -22.27 -5.92
C ASN A 98 -49.17 -22.29 -4.49
N ALA A 99 -49.16 -21.13 -3.85
CA ALA A 99 -49.58 -20.97 -2.46
C ALA A 99 -51.03 -21.45 -2.20
N SER A 100 -51.94 -21.23 -3.15
CA SER A 100 -53.34 -21.65 -3.01
C SER A 100 -53.46 -23.18 -3.05
N ALA A 101 -52.84 -23.83 -4.03
CA ALA A 101 -52.86 -25.29 -4.13
C ALA A 101 -52.20 -25.96 -2.92
N TYR A 102 -51.08 -25.41 -2.43
CA TYR A 102 -50.40 -25.88 -1.23
C TYR A 102 -51.24 -25.72 0.04
N TYR A 103 -51.94 -24.59 0.18
CA TYR A 103 -52.81 -24.35 1.32
C TYR A 103 -54.01 -25.30 1.35
N GLU A 104 -54.67 -25.50 0.21
CA GLU A 104 -55.79 -26.45 0.07
C GLU A 104 -55.35 -27.90 0.35
N ASP A 105 -54.16 -28.29 -0.13
CA ASP A 105 -53.57 -29.60 0.19
C ASP A 105 -53.25 -29.75 1.69
N LEU A 106 -52.73 -28.68 2.29
CA LEU A 106 -52.37 -28.67 3.70
C LEU A 106 -53.60 -28.76 4.60
N ILE A 107 -54.66 -28.00 4.34
CA ILE A 107 -55.87 -28.00 5.18
C ILE A 107 -56.68 -29.29 5.04
N SER A 108 -56.66 -29.91 3.84
CA SER A 108 -57.35 -31.18 3.60
C SER A 108 -56.66 -32.40 4.24
N LYS A 109 -55.33 -32.38 4.35
CA LYS A 109 -54.54 -33.53 4.86
C LYS A 109 -54.04 -33.40 6.30
N SER A 110 -54.00 -32.19 6.87
CA SER A 110 -53.42 -31.94 8.19
C SER A 110 -54.47 -31.69 9.27
N ASN A 111 -54.12 -32.03 10.52
CA ASN A 111 -54.94 -31.71 11.68
C ASN A 111 -54.57 -30.33 12.24
N LEU A 112 -55.46 -29.75 13.06
CA LEU A 112 -55.27 -28.41 13.63
C LEU A 112 -53.92 -28.23 14.35
N LYS A 113 -53.45 -29.25 15.06
CA LYS A 113 -52.15 -29.23 15.76
C LYS A 113 -50.99 -29.05 14.77
N LYS A 114 -50.95 -29.85 13.71
CA LYS A 114 -49.93 -29.74 12.64
C LYS A 114 -50.02 -28.39 11.94
N LEU A 115 -51.23 -27.85 11.74
CA LEU A 115 -51.40 -26.54 11.11
C LEU A 115 -50.84 -25.41 11.99
N MET A 116 -51.09 -25.46 13.30
CA MET A 116 -50.54 -24.50 14.26
C MET A 116 -49.01 -24.59 14.36
N GLU A 117 -48.45 -25.80 14.42
CA GLU A 117 -47.01 -26.02 14.41
C GLU A 117 -46.37 -25.47 13.12
N LYS A 118 -46.99 -25.72 11.97
CA LYS A 118 -46.51 -25.24 10.67
C LYS A 118 -46.61 -23.72 10.53
N ALA A 119 -47.69 -23.11 11.03
CA ALA A 119 -47.83 -21.66 11.07
C ALA A 119 -46.74 -21.02 11.96
N SER A 120 -46.47 -21.60 13.12
CA SER A 120 -45.40 -21.13 14.01
C SER A 120 -44.01 -21.29 13.38
N GLY A 121 -43.76 -22.41 12.69
CA GLY A 121 -42.52 -22.65 11.95
C GLY A 121 -42.31 -21.62 10.85
N LEU A 122 -43.31 -21.42 10.00
CA LEU A 122 -43.26 -20.42 8.93
C LEU A 122 -43.05 -19.00 9.47
N ASN A 123 -43.66 -18.64 10.60
CA ASN A 123 -43.45 -17.33 11.21
C ASN A 123 -42.00 -17.16 11.70
N SER A 124 -41.40 -18.21 12.26
CA SER A 124 -39.97 -18.23 12.61
C SER A 124 -39.09 -18.11 11.37
N ASP A 125 -39.41 -18.84 10.30
CA ASP A 125 -38.65 -18.83 9.05
C ASP A 125 -38.72 -17.47 8.36
N ILE A 126 -39.88 -16.82 8.36
CA ILE A 126 -40.06 -15.45 7.86
C ILE A 126 -39.17 -14.48 8.65
N GLY A 127 -39.17 -14.56 9.99
CA GLY A 127 -38.32 -13.71 10.84
C GLY A 127 -36.82 -13.95 10.61
N ASN A 128 -36.42 -15.21 10.45
CA ASN A 128 -35.04 -15.58 10.14
C ASN A 128 -34.62 -15.07 8.77
N LEU A 129 -35.44 -15.28 7.74
CA LEU A 129 -35.17 -14.82 6.37
C LEU A 129 -35.11 -13.30 6.31
N GLU A 130 -35.97 -12.61 7.04
CA GLU A 130 -35.94 -11.17 7.18
C GLU A 130 -34.66 -10.71 7.89
N GLY A 131 -34.24 -11.37 8.97
CA GLY A 131 -32.97 -11.10 9.64
C GLY A 131 -31.76 -11.31 8.73
N SER A 132 -31.73 -12.41 7.96
CA SER A 132 -30.69 -12.70 6.97
C SER A 132 -30.67 -11.66 5.85
N ARG A 133 -31.84 -11.24 5.35
CA ARG A 133 -31.95 -10.17 4.35
C ARG A 133 -31.41 -8.85 4.88
N HIS A 134 -31.82 -8.44 6.08
CA HIS A 134 -31.34 -7.22 6.71
C HIS A 134 -29.83 -7.29 6.99
N SER A 135 -29.32 -8.42 7.46
CA SER A 135 -27.90 -8.62 7.69
C SER A 135 -27.10 -8.51 6.39
N LEU A 136 -27.57 -9.14 5.31
CA LEU A 136 -26.95 -9.05 3.99
C LEU A 136 -26.95 -7.62 3.47
N VAL A 137 -28.13 -6.98 3.43
CA VAL A 137 -28.29 -5.60 2.98
C VAL A 137 -27.38 -4.68 3.81
N TYR A 138 -27.43 -4.75 5.14
CA TYR A 138 -26.62 -3.88 5.98
C TYR A 138 -25.12 -4.11 5.78
N ASN A 139 -24.68 -5.38 5.75
CA ASN A 139 -23.28 -5.72 5.56
C ASN A 139 -22.77 -5.22 4.19
N HIS A 140 -23.49 -5.50 3.11
CA HIS A 140 -23.11 -5.04 1.78
C HIS A 140 -23.19 -3.51 1.65
N HIS A 141 -24.24 -2.87 2.14
CA HIS A 141 -24.35 -1.41 2.08
C HIS A 141 -23.28 -0.70 2.89
N HIS A 142 -22.99 -1.17 4.11
CA HIS A 142 -21.89 -0.66 4.92
C HIS A 142 -20.54 -0.85 4.23
N GLN A 143 -20.28 -2.02 3.65
CA GLN A 143 -19.04 -2.28 2.91
C GLN A 143 -18.92 -1.39 1.67
N LEU A 144 -19.99 -1.23 0.89
CA LEU A 144 -20.00 -0.35 -0.28
C LEU A 144 -19.76 1.11 0.12
N PHE A 145 -20.39 1.55 1.21
CA PHE A 145 -20.19 2.91 1.72
C PHE A 145 -18.75 3.11 2.21
N SER A 146 -18.20 2.16 2.98
CA SER A 146 -16.80 2.18 3.44
C SER A 146 -15.79 2.14 2.28
N ALA A 147 -16.07 1.36 1.24
CA ALA A 147 -15.30 1.35 0.01
C ALA A 147 -15.38 2.70 -0.71
N GLY A 148 -16.58 3.29 -0.78
CA GLY A 148 -16.81 4.65 -1.28
C GLY A 148 -15.97 5.69 -0.53
N ASP A 149 -15.99 5.67 0.80
CA ASP A 149 -15.17 6.56 1.65
C ASP A 149 -13.68 6.38 1.37
N THR A 150 -13.23 5.13 1.19
CA THR A 150 -11.83 4.82 0.87
C THR A 150 -11.44 5.35 -0.51
N ILE A 151 -12.31 5.17 -1.52
CA ILE A 151 -12.12 5.72 -2.87
C ILE A 151 -12.09 7.24 -2.82
N SER A 152 -12.97 7.88 -2.03
CA SER A 152 -12.98 9.33 -1.89
C SER A 152 -11.71 9.86 -1.22
N LYS A 153 -11.20 9.17 -0.20
CA LYS A 153 -9.91 9.47 0.45
C LYS A 153 -8.72 9.24 -0.49
N LEU A 154 -8.77 8.21 -1.32
CA LEU A 154 -7.76 7.96 -2.33
C LEU A 154 -7.78 9.09 -3.36
N ASN A 155 -8.95 9.43 -3.88
CA ASN A 155 -9.12 10.48 -4.89
C ASN A 155 -8.67 11.86 -4.38
N SER A 156 -8.88 12.18 -3.10
CA SER A 156 -8.38 13.44 -2.54
C SER A 156 -6.85 13.47 -2.35
N ARG A 157 -6.21 12.31 -2.14
CA ARG A 157 -4.75 12.19 -1.96
C ARG A 157 -3.98 12.00 -3.27
N THR A 158 -4.60 11.42 -4.29
CA THR A 158 -3.96 11.14 -5.59
C THR A 158 -3.36 12.38 -6.27
N PRO A 159 -4.03 13.55 -6.31
CA PRO A 159 -3.45 14.75 -6.91
C PRO A 159 -2.15 15.20 -6.22
N GLN A 160 -2.10 15.09 -4.89
CA GLN A 160 -0.89 15.42 -4.12
C GLN A 160 0.24 14.44 -4.44
N LEU A 161 -0.06 13.14 -4.50
CA LEU A 161 0.92 12.12 -4.90
C LEU A 161 1.43 12.32 -6.33
N LEU A 162 0.55 12.65 -7.27
CA LEU A 162 0.95 12.94 -8.65
C LEU A 162 1.86 14.18 -8.72
N SER A 163 1.57 15.22 -7.93
CA SER A 163 2.43 16.40 -7.82
C SER A 163 3.82 16.05 -7.30
N ILE A 164 3.90 15.25 -6.22
CA ILE A 164 5.18 14.83 -5.63
C ILE A 164 5.97 13.98 -6.64
N VAL A 165 5.32 13.08 -7.37
CA VAL A 165 5.99 12.26 -8.40
C VAL A 165 6.51 13.14 -9.53
N GLY A 166 5.76 14.16 -9.95
CA GLY A 166 6.22 15.14 -10.95
C GLY A 166 7.44 15.93 -10.48
N GLU A 167 7.44 16.39 -9.23
CA GLU A 167 8.59 17.10 -8.62
C GLU A 167 9.82 16.19 -8.51
N LEU A 168 9.61 14.91 -8.15
CA LEU A 168 10.67 13.90 -8.11
C LEU A 168 11.27 13.68 -9.50
N GLN A 169 10.42 13.55 -10.53
CA GLN A 169 10.87 13.41 -11.93
C GLN A 169 11.68 14.62 -12.39
N GLU A 170 11.26 15.84 -12.03
CA GLU A 170 12.02 17.05 -12.33
C GLU A 170 13.38 17.07 -11.62
N SER A 171 13.42 16.66 -10.35
CA SER A 171 14.67 16.55 -9.59
C SER A 171 15.62 15.52 -10.19
N PHE A 172 15.12 14.38 -10.65
CA PHE A 172 15.92 13.38 -11.36
C PHE A 172 16.42 13.89 -12.70
N GLY A 173 15.59 14.61 -13.46
CA GLY A 173 16.02 15.25 -14.70
C GLY A 173 17.14 16.27 -14.48
N LYS A 174 17.08 17.06 -13.39
CA LYS A 174 18.17 17.98 -13.00
C LYS A 174 19.45 17.22 -12.64
N ILE A 175 19.33 16.11 -11.92
CA ILE A 175 20.48 15.26 -11.57
C ILE A 175 21.09 14.65 -12.84
N GLU A 176 20.28 14.13 -13.76
CA GLU A 176 20.75 13.61 -15.05
C GLU A 176 21.48 14.67 -15.87
N GLN A 177 20.94 15.89 -15.95
CA GLN A 177 21.63 17.02 -16.61
C GLN A 177 22.97 17.36 -15.95
N LEU A 178 23.03 17.33 -14.62
CA LEU A 178 24.28 17.56 -13.88
C LEU A 178 25.28 16.42 -14.13
N ILE A 179 24.84 15.17 -14.15
CA ILE A 179 25.68 14.01 -14.46
C ILE A 179 26.24 14.12 -15.87
N ASP A 180 25.40 14.45 -16.86
CA ASP A 180 25.85 14.68 -18.24
C ASP A 180 26.89 15.80 -18.27
N SER A 181 26.63 16.93 -17.59
CA SER A 181 27.59 18.05 -17.54
C SER A 181 28.93 17.67 -16.92
N ILE A 182 28.94 16.81 -15.89
CA ILE A 182 30.16 16.30 -15.25
C ILE A 182 30.90 15.35 -16.18
N SER A 183 30.19 14.46 -16.87
CA SER A 183 30.80 13.51 -17.81
C SER A 183 31.52 14.23 -18.97
N VAL A 184 30.95 15.32 -19.47
CA VAL A 184 31.58 16.13 -20.53
C VAL A 184 32.87 16.78 -20.02
N VAL A 185 32.90 17.28 -18.78
CA VAL A 185 34.12 17.88 -18.19
C VAL A 185 35.24 16.85 -17.98
N GLU A 186 34.92 15.61 -17.60
CA GLU A 186 35.92 14.55 -17.45
C GLU A 186 36.53 14.14 -18.79
N THR A 187 35.74 14.09 -19.87
CA THR A 187 36.26 13.77 -21.22
C THR A 187 37.09 14.89 -21.83
N ASN A 188 36.77 16.16 -21.57
CA ASN A 188 37.55 17.30 -22.06
C ASN A 188 38.89 17.45 -21.31
N SER A 189 39.01 16.87 -20.12
CA SER A 189 40.24 16.93 -19.32
C SER A 189 41.32 15.92 -19.77
N GLN A 190 41.02 15.03 -20.72
CA GLN A 190 41.95 14.00 -21.21
C GLN A 190 42.54 14.27 -22.60
N VAL A 191 42.13 15.34 -23.32
CA VAL A 191 42.48 15.52 -24.74
C VAL A 191 43.63 16.49 -25.02
N GLU A 192 44.02 17.37 -24.09
CA GLU A 192 45.15 18.30 -24.36
C GLU A 192 46.42 17.87 -23.62
N ARG A 193 47.27 17.15 -24.37
CA ARG A 193 48.61 16.73 -23.97
C ARG A 193 49.55 17.05 -25.14
N ALA A 194 50.02 18.30 -25.22
CA ALA A 194 51.04 18.73 -26.18
C ALA A 194 52.00 19.78 -25.58
N GLU A 195 52.94 19.26 -24.78
CA GLU A 195 54.35 19.64 -24.62
C GLU A 195 54.76 21.09 -24.24
N ASP A 196 55.32 21.17 -23.03
CA ASP A 196 56.39 22.04 -22.53
C ASP A 196 56.12 23.46 -22.02
N GLN A 197 54.94 24.05 -22.26
CA GLN A 197 54.45 25.20 -21.46
C GLN A 197 53.12 24.91 -20.75
N GLU A 198 52.29 24.03 -21.31
CA GLU A 198 51.02 23.56 -20.72
C GLU A 198 51.19 22.87 -19.37
N GLY A 199 52.31 22.19 -19.11
CA GLY A 199 52.48 21.42 -17.87
C GLY A 199 52.37 22.26 -16.59
N LYS A 200 52.78 23.53 -16.65
CA LYS A 200 52.69 24.45 -15.50
C LYS A 200 51.26 24.99 -15.33
N ASP A 201 50.60 25.32 -16.43
CA ASP A 201 49.21 25.81 -16.42
C ASP A 201 48.24 24.71 -16.00
N VAL A 202 48.49 23.46 -16.41
CA VAL A 202 47.76 22.27 -15.98
C VAL A 202 47.92 22.02 -14.48
N LEU A 203 49.15 22.15 -13.93
CA LEU A 203 49.38 22.04 -12.49
C LEU A 203 48.67 23.15 -11.70
N VAL A 204 48.66 24.37 -12.23
CA VAL A 204 47.95 25.51 -11.61
C VAL A 204 46.43 25.27 -11.58
N GLU A 205 45.84 24.77 -12.67
CA GLU A 205 44.43 24.43 -12.72
C GLU A 205 44.08 23.22 -11.84
N GLU A 206 44.96 22.21 -11.76
CA GLU A 206 44.78 21.06 -10.86
C GLU A 206 44.82 21.48 -9.38
N LEU A 207 45.71 22.41 -9.00
CA LEU A 207 45.77 22.96 -7.64
C LEU A 207 44.53 23.82 -7.31
N LYS A 208 44.03 24.63 -8.27
CA LYS A 208 42.77 25.38 -8.11
C LYS A 208 41.57 24.43 -7.97
N GLY A 209 41.52 23.36 -8.76
CA GLY A 209 40.51 22.31 -8.65
C GLY A 209 40.56 21.59 -7.31
N GLY A 210 41.78 21.24 -6.86
CA GLY A 210 42.04 20.68 -5.53
C GLY A 210 41.58 21.59 -4.40
N LYS A 211 41.81 22.91 -4.50
CA LYS A 211 41.32 23.92 -3.56
C LYS A 211 39.79 23.90 -3.46
N ARG A 212 39.09 23.96 -4.60
CA ARG A 212 37.62 23.91 -4.64
C ARG A 212 37.09 22.62 -4.02
N ARG A 213 37.73 21.48 -4.29
CA ARG A 213 37.38 20.19 -3.69
C ARG A 213 37.53 20.21 -2.17
N LEU A 214 38.62 20.77 -1.64
CA LEU A 214 38.85 20.90 -0.21
C LEU A 214 37.83 21.84 0.45
N GLU A 215 37.45 22.94 -0.21
CA GLU A 215 36.37 23.83 0.24
C GLU A 215 35.03 23.10 0.34
N LEU A 216 34.68 22.29 -0.67
CA LEU A 216 33.46 21.47 -0.66
C LEU A 216 33.49 20.40 0.45
N MET A 217 34.64 19.74 0.66
CA MET A 217 34.82 18.77 1.74
C MET A 217 34.65 19.42 3.13
N ARG A 218 35.09 20.67 3.29
CA ARG A 218 34.88 21.45 4.50
C ARG A 218 33.40 21.80 4.71
N VAL A 219 32.72 22.27 3.66
CA VAL A 219 31.28 22.58 3.71
C VAL A 219 30.46 21.33 4.05
N ALA A 220 30.86 20.18 3.52
CA ALA A 220 30.25 18.88 3.79
C ALA A 220 30.60 18.29 5.19
N LYS A 221 31.42 18.98 6.00
CA LYS A 221 31.90 18.52 7.32
C LYS A 221 32.47 17.10 7.31
N LEU A 222 33.29 16.80 6.30
CA LEU A 222 33.92 15.48 6.15
C LEU A 222 35.03 15.26 7.19
N ASP A 223 35.43 13.99 7.37
CA ASP A 223 36.46 13.61 8.34
C ASP A 223 37.77 14.38 8.12
N PRO A 224 38.38 14.93 9.19
CA PRO A 224 39.57 15.77 9.08
C PRO A 224 40.80 15.01 8.56
N ALA A 225 40.83 13.68 8.73
CA ALA A 225 41.87 12.82 8.19
C ALA A 225 41.85 12.77 6.65
N THR A 226 40.65 12.67 6.07
CA THR A 226 40.45 12.61 4.62
C THR A 226 40.83 13.93 3.96
N ILE A 227 40.50 15.06 4.60
CA ILE A 227 40.87 16.41 4.14
C ILE A 227 42.41 16.55 4.09
N ARG A 228 43.11 16.07 5.11
CA ARG A 228 44.59 16.09 5.14
C ARG A 228 45.21 15.18 4.10
N ALA A 229 44.72 13.95 3.97
CA ALA A 229 45.23 13.02 2.96
C ALA A 229 45.09 13.59 1.53
N THR A 230 43.99 14.30 1.23
CA THR A 230 43.82 14.97 -0.06
C THR A 230 44.75 16.17 -0.25
N TYR A 231 45.06 16.91 0.83
CA TYR A 231 46.03 18.01 0.79
C TYR A 231 47.46 17.52 0.62
N ASP A 232 47.85 16.46 1.33
CA ASP A 232 49.18 15.85 1.24
C ASP A 232 49.43 15.30 -0.17
N GLY A 233 48.41 14.69 -0.78
CA GLY A 233 48.46 14.24 -2.17
C GLY A 233 48.57 15.38 -3.20
N LEU A 234 48.06 16.57 -2.89
CA LEU A 234 48.23 17.77 -3.72
C LEU A 234 49.65 18.34 -3.59
N ILE A 235 50.20 18.39 -2.37
CA ILE A 235 51.57 18.88 -2.14
C ILE A 235 52.60 17.94 -2.77
N GLN A 236 52.40 16.63 -2.69
CA GLN A 236 53.34 15.65 -3.23
C GLN A 236 53.53 15.79 -4.76
N LYS A 237 52.54 16.34 -5.47
CA LYS A 237 52.59 16.61 -6.90
C LYS A 237 53.36 17.89 -7.26
N VAL A 238 53.65 18.76 -6.30
CA VAL A 238 54.37 20.02 -6.53
C VAL A 238 55.87 19.80 -6.35
N ASN A 239 56.64 19.88 -7.44
CA ASN A 239 58.10 19.78 -7.38
C ASN A 239 58.75 21.07 -6.83
N ASP A 240 59.99 20.98 -6.35
CA ASP A 240 60.70 22.14 -5.80
C ASP A 240 60.97 23.26 -6.84
N THR A 241 60.98 22.92 -8.13
CA THR A 241 61.02 23.88 -9.24
C THR A 241 59.72 24.66 -9.42
N ASP A 242 58.57 24.04 -9.11
CA ASP A 242 57.24 24.64 -9.28
C ASP A 242 56.87 25.53 -8.10
N LYS A 243 57.47 25.28 -6.92
CA LYS A 243 57.38 26.18 -5.76
C LYS A 243 57.98 27.57 -6.02
N GLN A 244 58.78 27.75 -7.06
CA GLN A 244 59.31 29.08 -7.43
C GLN A 244 58.30 29.92 -8.25
N ASN A 245 57.20 29.31 -8.71
CA ASN A 245 56.14 30.04 -9.40
C ASN A 245 55.29 30.83 -8.37
N GLY A 246 55.21 32.15 -8.56
CA GLY A 246 54.49 33.05 -7.67
C GLY A 246 53.01 32.69 -7.51
N GLU A 247 52.35 32.20 -8.56
CA GLU A 247 50.93 31.82 -8.52
C GLU A 247 50.70 30.54 -7.70
N ILE A 248 51.56 29.54 -7.87
CA ILE A 248 51.51 28.29 -7.11
C ILE A 248 51.76 28.56 -5.62
N GLN A 249 52.68 29.47 -5.27
CA GLN A 249 52.91 29.86 -3.88
C GLN A 249 51.68 30.50 -3.22
N VAL A 250 50.94 31.34 -3.95
CA VAL A 250 49.72 31.96 -3.43
C VAL A 250 48.67 30.88 -3.15
N ILE A 251 48.46 29.95 -4.08
CA ILE A 251 47.50 28.86 -3.93
C ILE A 251 47.90 27.93 -2.77
N LEU A 252 49.18 27.59 -2.63
CA LEU A 252 49.68 26.78 -1.52
C LEU A 252 49.46 27.45 -0.16
N LYS A 253 49.70 28.76 -0.04
CA LYS A 253 49.42 29.50 1.20
C LYS A 253 47.93 29.51 1.55
N GLU A 254 47.06 29.61 0.55
CA GLU A 254 45.62 29.54 0.76
C GLU A 254 45.15 28.13 1.16
N LEU A 255 45.72 27.08 0.55
CA LEU A 255 45.47 25.70 0.93
C LEU A 255 45.96 25.41 2.36
N GLU A 256 47.14 25.90 2.73
CA GLU A 256 47.68 25.79 4.09
C GLU A 256 46.78 26.49 5.11
N LYS A 257 46.22 27.66 4.77
CA LYS A 257 45.22 28.35 5.60
C LYS A 257 43.93 27.54 5.75
N LEU A 258 43.46 26.92 4.67
CA LEU A 258 42.25 26.08 4.69
C LEU A 258 42.41 24.82 5.55
N VAL A 259 43.62 24.25 5.60
CA VAL A 259 43.94 23.06 6.41
C VAL A 259 44.32 23.43 7.85
N GLY A 260 44.94 24.59 8.08
CA GLY A 260 45.32 25.09 9.40
C GLY A 260 44.13 25.36 10.34
N ASP A 261 42.98 25.71 9.78
CA ASP A 261 41.71 25.88 10.50
C ASP A 261 41.04 24.54 10.90
N VAL A 262 41.57 23.39 10.43
CA VAL A 262 41.05 22.05 10.75
C VAL A 262 41.75 21.53 12.01
N PRO A 263 41.02 21.15 13.08
CA PRO A 263 41.61 20.75 14.36
C PRO A 263 42.66 19.65 14.18
N LYS A 264 43.83 19.82 14.81
CA LYS A 264 44.88 18.80 14.88
C LYS A 264 44.30 17.59 15.59
N ILE A 265 44.21 16.48 14.86
CA ILE A 265 43.97 15.16 15.45
C ILE A 265 45.17 14.92 16.37
N GLU A 266 44.97 15.09 17.68
CA GLU A 266 45.82 14.46 18.67
C GLU A 266 45.69 12.96 18.42
N THR A 267 46.76 12.37 17.91
CA THR A 267 46.92 10.93 17.88
C THR A 267 46.91 10.45 19.33
N ALA A 268 45.79 9.89 19.76
CA ALA A 268 45.74 9.08 20.97
C ALA A 268 46.76 7.94 20.80
N ALA A 269 47.70 7.89 21.73
CA ALA A 269 48.68 6.83 21.90
C ALA A 269 48.02 5.48 22.20
#